data_AF-A0A150SN69-F1
#
_entry.id   AF-A0A150SN69-F1
#
_cell.length_a   1.000
_cell.length_b   1.000
_cell.length_c   1.000
_cell.angle_alpha   90.00
_cell.angle_beta   90.00
_cell.angle_gamma   90.00
#
_symmetry.space_group_name_H-M   'P 1'
#
loop_
_entity.id
_entity.type
_entity.pdbx_description
1 polymer ?
#
loop_
_entity_poly.entity_id
_entity_poly.type
_entity_poly.pdbx_seq_one_letter_code
_entity_poly.pdbx_strand_id
1 'polypeptide(L)'
;MSDLGLKAASPDVRDEPDGILHVTIDGEFREERLRVIFGVFRRVAESGREVLVLADMRQAGLLTAPARKATTEEVRSTRVDAVAILGASFSLRVVLGLLAKGVQMLTGRPYPQQFFDTEGEARAWLLAQRDALRAGRRPVA
;
A
#
# COMPACT_ATOMS: atom_id res chain seq x y z
N MET A 1 26.36 7.83 23.19
CA MET A 1 26.77 7.52 21.81
C MET A 1 26.30 6.10 21.53
N SER A 2 24.98 5.89 21.45
CA SER A 2 24.15 6.00 20.24
C SER A 2 24.39 4.84 19.28
N ASP A 3 23.67 3.74 19.53
CA ASP A 3 23.52 2.64 18.56
C ASP A 3 22.08 2.07 18.57
N LEU A 4 21.08 2.95 18.76
CA LEU A 4 19.66 2.64 18.59
C LEU A 4 19.24 2.94 17.14
N GLY A 5 19.98 2.36 16.20
CA GLY A 5 19.96 2.67 14.77
C GLY A 5 19.29 1.61 13.89
N LEU A 6 18.36 0.77 14.39
CA LEU A 6 17.52 -0.05 13.52
C LEU A 6 16.04 0.01 13.96
N LYS A 7 15.42 1.12 13.58
CA LYS A 7 14.08 1.22 12.96
C LYS A 7 13.24 -0.06 13.14
N ALA A 8 12.29 -0.03 14.07
CA ALA A 8 11.30 -1.10 14.26
C ALA A 8 10.63 -1.43 12.90
N ALA A 9 11.09 -2.50 12.27
CA ALA A 9 10.42 -3.11 11.14
C ALA A 9 9.06 -3.58 11.67
N SER A 10 7.98 -3.09 11.05
CA SER A 10 6.70 -3.75 11.28
C SER A 10 6.86 -5.19 10.81
N PRO A 11 6.53 -6.22 11.62
CA PRO A 11 6.56 -7.60 11.13
C PRO A 11 5.64 -7.78 9.90
N ASP A 12 4.66 -6.88 9.77
CA ASP A 12 3.68 -6.87 8.70
C ASP A 12 4.16 -6.17 7.43
N VAL A 13 5.35 -5.54 7.41
CA VAL A 13 5.89 -4.83 6.24
C VAL A 13 7.36 -5.19 5.98
N ARG A 14 7.62 -5.74 4.80
CA ARG A 14 8.97 -6.00 4.29
C ARG A 14 9.26 -5.10 3.08
N ASP A 15 10.39 -4.39 3.12
CA ASP A 15 10.93 -3.67 1.95
C ASP A 15 11.79 -4.66 1.15
N GLU A 16 11.28 -5.09 0.00
CA GLU A 16 11.94 -6.09 -0.85
C GLU A 16 13.05 -5.45 -1.71
N PRO A 17 14.06 -6.22 -2.16
CA PRO A 17 15.17 -5.68 -2.97
C PRO A 17 14.74 -5.03 -4.30
N ASP A 18 13.60 -5.42 -4.85
CA ASP A 18 13.00 -4.83 -6.04
C ASP A 18 12.30 -3.48 -5.77
N GLY A 19 12.30 -3.03 -4.51
CA GLY A 19 11.71 -1.78 -4.05
C GLY A 19 10.20 -1.86 -3.79
N ILE A 20 9.61 -3.06 -3.84
CA ILE A 20 8.20 -3.30 -3.47
C ILE A 20 8.09 -3.45 -1.95
N LEU A 21 7.12 -2.78 -1.36
CA LEU A 21 6.72 -2.99 0.02
C LEU A 21 5.73 -4.15 0.08
N HIS A 22 6.17 -5.31 0.56
CA HIS A 22 5.31 -6.44 0.82
C HIS A 22 4.66 -6.28 2.19
N VAL A 23 3.34 -6.15 2.20
CA VAL A 23 2.53 -6.00 3.40
C VAL A 23 1.69 -7.25 3.59
N THR A 24 1.77 -7.86 4.77
CA THR A 24 0.93 -9.00 5.12
C THR A 24 -0.13 -8.57 6.12
N ILE A 25 -1.41 -8.78 5.78
CA ILE A 25 -2.51 -8.60 6.72
C ILE A 25 -3.06 -9.97 7.10
N ASP A 26 -2.79 -10.35 8.34
CA ASP A 26 -3.30 -11.56 8.96
C ASP A 26 -4.34 -11.19 10.02
N GLY A 27 -5.56 -11.68 9.87
CA GLY A 27 -6.68 -11.42 10.77
C GLY A 27 -7.24 -10.00 10.63
N GLU A 28 -7.73 -9.45 11.75
CA GLU A 28 -8.47 -8.18 11.75
C GLU A 28 -7.59 -6.96 11.49
N PHE A 29 -8.15 -6.00 10.75
CA PHE A 29 -7.54 -4.69 10.57
C PHE A 29 -7.62 -3.89 11.87
N ARG A 30 -6.46 -3.68 12.51
CA ARG A 30 -6.34 -2.87 13.72
C ARG A 30 -5.72 -1.52 13.40
N GLU A 31 -6.26 -0.46 14.00
CA GLU A 31 -5.82 0.92 13.75
C GLU A 31 -4.33 1.12 14.06
N GLU A 32 -3.83 0.53 15.14
CA GLU A 32 -2.42 0.63 15.52
C GLU A 32 -1.50 0.01 14.46
N ARG A 33 -1.90 -1.15 13.90
CA ARG A 33 -1.14 -1.82 12.83
C ARG A 33 -1.16 -1.00 11.56
N LEU A 34 -2.32 -0.48 11.18
CA LEU A 34 -2.47 0.40 10.02
C LEU A 34 -1.56 1.63 10.15
N ARG A 35 -1.56 2.32 11.29
CA ARG A 35 -0.67 3.47 11.52
C ARG A 35 0.80 3.13 11.33
N VAL A 36 1.23 1.96 11.81
CA VAL A 36 2.62 1.49 11.66
C VAL A 36 2.94 1.23 10.19
N ILE A 37 2.05 0.56 9.44
CA ILE A 37 2.20 0.27 8.01
C ILE A 37 2.31 1.57 7.22
N PHE A 38 1.37 2.50 7.39
CA PHE A 38 1.39 3.80 6.70
C PHE A 38 2.59 4.67 7.14
N GLY A 39 3.08 4.51 8.36
CA GLY A 39 4.34 5.10 8.80
C GLY A 39 5.55 4.61 7.99
N VAL A 40 5.57 3.34 7.55
CA VAL A 40 6.60 2.84 6.61
C VAL A 40 6.44 3.52 5.26
N PHE A 41 5.21 3.58 4.73
CA PHE A 41 4.92 4.17 3.43
C PHE A 41 5.36 5.63 3.36
N ARG A 42 5.05 6.43 4.41
CA ARG A 42 5.49 7.83 4.51
C ARG A 42 7.00 7.97 4.46
N ARG A 43 7.74 7.16 5.24
CA ARG A 43 9.22 7.20 5.21
C ARG A 43 9.80 6.86 3.83
N VAL A 44 9.18 5.94 3.10
CA VAL A 44 9.61 5.60 1.74
C VAL A 44 9.30 6.75 0.78
N ALA A 45 8.10 7.33 0.87
CA ALA A 45 7.73 8.52 0.09
C ALA A 45 8.66 9.70 0.34
N GLU A 46 8.99 9.99 1.60
CA GLU A 46 9.89 11.07 2.03
C GLU A 46 11.32 10.87 1.52
N SER A 47 11.74 9.63 1.25
CA SER A 47 13.04 9.35 0.61
C SER A 47 13.07 9.63 -0.90
N GLY A 48 11.95 10.03 -1.50
CA GLY A 48 11.79 10.27 -2.94
C GLY A 48 11.52 9.02 -3.77
N ARG A 49 11.54 7.82 -3.15
CA ARG A 49 11.20 6.54 -3.80
C ARG A 49 9.71 6.46 -4.15
N GLU A 50 9.39 5.69 -5.17
CA GLU A 50 8.01 5.27 -5.42
C GLU A 50 7.52 4.32 -4.31
N VAL A 51 6.27 4.48 -3.86
CA VAL A 51 5.62 3.63 -2.86
C VAL A 51 4.75 2.61 -3.58
N LEU A 52 5.34 1.46 -3.88
CA LEU A 52 4.69 0.33 -4.54
C LEU A 52 4.38 -0.74 -3.49
N VAL A 53 3.11 -1.11 -3.35
CA VAL A 53 2.67 -1.99 -2.26
C VAL A 53 2.11 -3.29 -2.84
N LEU A 54 2.66 -4.42 -2.42
CA LEU A 54 2.04 -5.73 -2.56
C LEU A 54 1.35 -6.07 -1.23
N ALA A 55 0.04 -6.04 -1.20
CA ALA A 55 -0.77 -6.34 -0.03
C ALA A 55 -1.27 -7.79 -0.08
N ASP A 56 -0.68 -8.68 0.71
CA ASP A 56 -1.17 -10.04 0.91
C ASP A 56 -2.34 -10.04 1.89
N MET A 57 -3.52 -10.36 1.36
CA MET A 57 -4.81 -10.35 2.05
C MET A 57 -5.43 -11.75 2.12
N ARG A 58 -4.66 -12.81 1.85
CA ARG A 58 -5.17 -14.19 1.84
C ARG A 58 -5.76 -14.61 3.18
N GLN A 59 -5.23 -14.09 4.28
CA GLN A 59 -5.68 -14.36 5.65
C GLN A 59 -6.32 -13.12 6.30
N ALA A 60 -6.64 -12.09 5.51
CA ALA A 60 -7.23 -10.89 6.04
C ALA A 60 -8.69 -11.12 6.47
N GLY A 61 -9.02 -10.65 7.67
CA GLY A 61 -10.37 -10.60 8.20
C GLY A 61 -11.20 -9.48 7.59
N LEU A 62 -12.32 -9.15 8.24
CA LEU A 62 -13.20 -8.09 7.76
C LEU A 62 -12.59 -6.70 8.01
N LEU A 63 -12.73 -5.80 7.04
CA LEU A 63 -12.41 -4.39 7.22
C LEU A 63 -13.59 -3.68 7.91
N THR A 64 -13.51 -3.61 9.25
CA THR A 64 -14.53 -2.97 10.10
C THR A 64 -14.69 -1.47 9.79
N ALA A 65 -15.80 -0.86 10.21
CA ALA A 65 -16.03 0.57 9.98
C ALA A 65 -14.96 1.49 10.61
N PRO A 66 -14.50 1.26 11.86
CA PRO A 66 -13.40 2.03 12.44
C PRO A 66 -12.10 1.86 11.64
N ALA A 67 -11.72 0.62 11.29
CA ALA A 67 -10.51 0.35 10.52
C ALA A 67 -10.55 0.98 9.11
N ARG A 68 -11.73 0.96 8.48
CA ARG A 68 -11.98 1.62 7.20
C ARG A 68 -11.78 3.14 7.29
N LYS A 69 -12.29 3.77 8.35
CA LYS A 69 -12.11 5.21 8.60
C LYS A 69 -10.63 5.54 8.77
N ALA A 70 -9.92 4.82 9.64
CA ALA A 70 -8.49 5.00 9.85
C ALA A 70 -7.68 4.82 8.55
N THR A 71 -7.97 3.78 7.77
CA THR A 71 -7.33 3.55 6.46
C THR A 71 -7.55 4.74 5.53
N THR A 72 -8.78 5.27 5.47
CA THR A 72 -9.09 6.42 4.60
C THR A 72 -8.32 7.68 5.02
N GLU A 73 -8.21 7.93 6.33
CA GLU A 73 -7.46 9.08 6.86
C GLU A 73 -5.95 8.97 6.56
N GLU A 74 -5.37 7.78 6.72
CA GLU A 74 -3.96 7.53 6.41
C GLU A 74 -3.67 7.61 4.90
N VAL A 75 -4.52 7.03 4.04
CA VAL A 75 -4.35 7.08 2.57
C VAL A 75 -4.45 8.52 2.06
N ARG A 76 -5.28 9.37 2.65
CA ARG A 76 -5.37 10.79 2.24
C ARG A 76 -4.10 11.57 2.54
N SER A 77 -3.40 11.23 3.62
CA SER A 77 -2.20 11.95 4.07
C SER A 77 -0.90 11.31 3.57
N THR A 78 -0.95 10.07 3.10
CA THR A 78 0.21 9.29 2.68
C THR A 78 0.20 9.07 1.18
N ARG A 79 1.30 9.44 0.51
CA ARG A 79 1.47 9.15 -0.91
C ARG A 79 1.68 7.64 -1.12
N VAL A 80 0.78 7.02 -1.87
CA VAL A 80 0.88 5.64 -2.34
C VAL A 80 0.77 5.64 -3.86
N ASP A 81 1.76 5.09 -4.55
CA ASP A 81 1.88 5.19 -6.01
C ASP A 81 1.16 4.05 -6.73
N ALA A 82 1.16 2.84 -6.18
CA ALA A 82 0.37 1.72 -6.68
C ALA A 82 0.18 0.65 -5.60
N VAL A 83 -0.96 -0.05 -5.63
CA VAL A 83 -1.29 -1.15 -4.71
C VAL A 83 -1.78 -2.37 -5.49
N ALA A 84 -1.04 -3.47 -5.39
CA ALA A 84 -1.50 -4.78 -5.84
C ALA A 84 -2.00 -5.59 -4.64
N ILE A 85 -3.21 -6.10 -4.71
CA ILE A 85 -3.87 -6.81 -3.61
C ILE A 85 -3.96 -8.28 -3.96
N LEU A 86 -3.25 -9.13 -3.23
CA LEU A 86 -3.18 -10.57 -3.44
C LEU A 86 -4.21 -11.30 -2.58
N GLY A 87 -5.06 -12.11 -3.21
CA GLY A 87 -5.89 -13.10 -2.52
C GLY A 87 -6.99 -12.54 -1.60
N ALA A 88 -7.38 -11.27 -1.77
CA ALA A 88 -8.48 -10.70 -1.00
C ALA A 88 -9.81 -11.41 -1.27
N SER A 89 -10.57 -11.68 -0.21
CA SER A 89 -11.94 -12.20 -0.29
C SER A 89 -12.86 -11.25 -1.06
N PHE A 90 -13.94 -11.79 -1.65
CA PHE A 90 -14.90 -10.98 -2.43
C PHE A 90 -15.40 -9.75 -1.66
N SER A 91 -15.79 -9.92 -0.40
CA SER A 91 -16.25 -8.84 0.46
C SER A 91 -15.18 -7.75 0.64
N LEU A 92 -13.91 -8.13 0.83
CA LEU A 92 -12.80 -7.17 0.89
C LEU A 92 -12.58 -6.47 -0.44
N ARG A 93 -12.67 -7.18 -1.58
CA ARG A 93 -12.53 -6.57 -2.92
C ARG A 93 -13.56 -5.47 -3.14
N VAL A 94 -14.81 -5.72 -2.77
CA VAL A 94 -15.89 -4.72 -2.86
C VAL A 94 -15.58 -3.50 -2.00
N VAL A 95 -15.27 -3.71 -0.71
CA VAL A 95 -15.01 -2.60 0.23
C VAL A 95 -13.78 -1.79 -0.18
N LEU A 96 -12.67 -2.45 -0.54
CA LEU A 96 -11.44 -1.78 -0.96
C LEU A 96 -11.60 -1.06 -2.31
N GLY A 97 -12.41 -1.60 -3.22
CA GLY A 97 -12.74 -0.91 -4.47
C GLY A 97 -13.56 0.36 -4.25
N LEU A 98 -14.54 0.33 -3.34
CA LEU A 98 -15.31 1.51 -2.95
C LEU A 98 -14.44 2.56 -2.25
N LEU A 99 -13.52 2.11 -1.38
CA LEU A 99 -12.56 3.00 -0.72
C LEU A 99 -11.66 3.71 -1.71
N ALA A 100 -11.09 2.98 -2.68
CA ALA A 100 -10.24 3.55 -3.71
C ALA A 100 -10.95 4.67 -4.49
N LYS A 101 -12.20 4.42 -4.90
CA LYS A 101 -13.05 5.41 -5.56
C LYS A 101 -13.31 6.62 -4.67
N GLY A 102 -13.67 6.40 -3.40
CA GLY A 102 -13.92 7.48 -2.45
C GLY A 102 -12.69 8.34 -2.19
N VAL A 103 -11.51 7.74 -2.05
CA VAL A 103 -10.23 8.46 -1.92
C VAL A 103 -9.94 9.26 -3.17
N GLN A 104 -10.11 8.70 -4.36
CA GLN A 104 -9.91 9.41 -5.62
C GLN A 104 -10.82 10.64 -5.72
N MET A 105 -12.10 10.49 -5.39
CA MET A 105 -13.06 11.61 -5.40
C MET A 105 -12.67 12.72 -4.43
N LEU A 106 -12.10 12.40 -3.28
CA LEU A 106 -11.75 13.37 -2.23
C LEU A 106 -10.39 14.02 -2.43
N THR A 107 -9.42 13.29 -2.97
CA THR A 107 -8.04 13.77 -3.16
C THR A 107 -7.79 14.30 -4.56
N GLY A 108 -8.68 14.01 -5.51
CA GLY A 108 -8.49 14.29 -6.93
C GLY A 108 -7.37 13.46 -7.58
N ARG A 109 -6.76 12.52 -6.85
CA ARG A 109 -5.62 11.72 -7.31
C ARG A 109 -6.04 10.26 -7.41
N PRO A 110 -5.97 9.65 -8.60
CA PRO A 110 -6.09 8.20 -8.68
C PRO A 110 -4.84 7.59 -8.03
N TYR A 111 -5.03 6.63 -7.15
CA TYR A 111 -3.95 5.69 -6.81
C TYR A 111 -4.30 4.35 -7.48
N PRO A 112 -3.51 3.88 -8.45
CA PRO A 112 -3.70 2.59 -9.08
C PRO A 112 -3.84 1.47 -8.03
N GLN A 113 -4.96 0.76 -8.08
CA GLN A 113 -5.24 -0.40 -7.24
C GLN A 113 -5.77 -1.53 -8.10
N GLN A 114 -5.21 -2.73 -7.95
CA GLN A 114 -5.71 -3.91 -8.66
C GLN A 114 -5.64 -5.17 -7.79
N PHE A 115 -6.57 -6.10 -8.02
CA PHE A 115 -6.67 -7.38 -7.33
C PHE A 115 -6.06 -8.49 -8.19
N PHE A 116 -5.35 -9.40 -7.54
CA PHE A 116 -4.66 -10.52 -8.18
C PHE A 116 -4.86 -11.80 -7.39
N ASP A 117 -4.79 -12.92 -8.09
CA ASP A 117 -4.85 -14.25 -7.49
C ASP A 117 -3.45 -14.83 -7.27
N THR A 118 -2.45 -14.36 -8.03
CA THR A 118 -1.04 -14.80 -7.90
C THR A 118 -0.09 -13.66 -7.57
N GLU A 119 0.95 -13.97 -6.80
CA GLU A 119 2.00 -12.99 -6.45
C GLU A 119 2.79 -12.55 -7.69
N GLY A 120 3.05 -13.46 -8.64
CA GLY A 120 3.81 -13.17 -9.84
C GLY A 120 3.15 -12.10 -10.71
N GLU A 121 1.83 -12.21 -10.95
CA GLU A 121 1.06 -11.22 -11.71
C GLU A 121 1.01 -9.87 -10.97
N ALA A 122 0.81 -9.90 -9.65
CA ALA A 122 0.77 -8.71 -8.82
C ALA A 122 2.09 -7.93 -8.87
N ARG A 123 3.23 -8.64 -8.76
CA ARG A 123 4.56 -8.04 -8.88
C ARG A 123 4.82 -7.50 -10.28
N ALA A 124 4.55 -8.27 -11.32
CA ALA A 124 4.73 -7.83 -12.70
C ALA A 124 3.96 -6.53 -12.98
N TRP A 125 2.72 -6.44 -12.50
CA TRP A 125 1.92 -5.23 -12.61
C TRP A 125 2.51 -4.04 -11.85
N LEU A 126 2.99 -4.21 -10.62
CA LEU A 126 3.62 -3.13 -9.84
C LEU A 126 4.88 -2.59 -10.53
N LEU A 127 5.70 -3.47 -11.11
CA LEU A 127 6.90 -3.06 -11.85
C LEU A 127 6.53 -2.27 -13.11
N ALA A 128 5.46 -2.67 -13.82
CA ALA A 128 4.94 -1.89 -14.95
C ALA A 128 4.42 -0.50 -14.52
N GLN A 129 3.76 -0.39 -13.35
CA GLN A 129 3.36 0.92 -12.79
C GLN A 129 4.58 1.80 -12.51
N ARG A 130 5.66 1.22 -11.96
CA ARG A 130 6.92 1.94 -11.74
C ARG A 130 7.49 2.51 -13.02
N ASP A 131 7.52 1.70 -14.08
CA ASP A 131 8.08 2.13 -15.37
C ASP A 131 7.24 3.27 -15.97
N ALA A 132 5.90 3.19 -15.87
CA ALA A 132 5.00 4.25 -16.28
C ALA A 132 5.20 5.55 -15.47
N LEU A 133 5.34 5.45 -14.14
CA LEU A 133 5.61 6.60 -13.26
C LEU A 133 6.94 7.27 -13.60
N ARG A 134 7.98 6.49 -13.89
CA ARG A 134 9.31 7.00 -14.27
C ARG A 134 9.29 7.65 -15.65
N ALA A 135 8.57 7.07 -16.61
CA ALA A 135 8.37 7.67 -17.93
C ALA A 135 7.65 9.02 -17.83
N GLY A 136 6.62 9.13 -16.97
CA GLY A 136 5.89 10.38 -16.74
C GLY A 136 6.66 11.45 -15.95
N ARG A 137 7.71 11.06 -15.21
CA ARG A 137 8.59 11.97 -14.44
C ARG A 137 9.78 12.51 -15.22
N ARG A 138 10.04 12.00 -16.43
CA ARG A 138 11.17 12.50 -17.24
C ARG A 138 10.98 14.00 -17.47
N PRO A 139 11.97 14.86 -17.18
CA PRO A 139 11.85 16.27 -17.50
C PRO A 139 11.62 16.40 -19.00
N VAL A 140 10.67 17.23 -19.41
CA VAL A 140 10.68 17.76 -20.78
C VAL A 140 12.00 18.50 -20.89
N ALA A 141 12.88 18.00 -21.77
CA ALA A 141 14.18 18.60 -22.05
C ALA A 141 14.02 20.01 -22.61
#